data_AF-A0A099XUM2-F1
#
_entry.id   AF-A0A099XUM2-F1
#
_cell.length_a   1.000
_cell.length_b   1.000
_cell.length_c   1.000
_cell.angle_alpha   90.00
_cell.angle_beta   90.00
_cell.angle_gamma   90.00
#
_symmetry.space_group_name_H-M   'P 1'
#
loop_
_entity.id
_entity.type
_entity.pdbx_description
1 polymer ?
#
loop_
_entity_poly.entity_id
_entity_poly.type
_entity_poly.pdbx_seq_one_letter_code
_entity_poly.pdbx_strand_id
1 'polypeptide(L)' 'MVLQYRKKVGSKTGGIKLYSDLQNEMIHQNINIGRDKFYRFLRHYNLLIPKRKNYVTTTNSKHFFRKYRNLVKDHVPTRP' A
#
# COMPACT_ATOMS: atom_id res chain seq x y z
N MET A 1 1.88 -8.21 -22.04
CA MET A 1 2.55 -8.98 -20.98
C MET A 1 2.17 -8.51 -19.57
N VAL A 2 2.66 -7.35 -19.09
CA VAL A 2 2.47 -6.91 -17.68
C VAL A 2 1.01 -6.92 -17.19
N LEU A 3 0.09 -6.32 -17.95
CA LEU A 3 -1.33 -6.27 -17.56
C LEU A 3 -1.99 -7.65 -17.59
N GLN A 4 -1.63 -8.50 -18.54
CA GLN A 4 -2.18 -9.86 -18.65
C GLN A 4 -1.71 -10.74 -17.48
N TYR A 5 -0.43 -10.68 -17.15
CA TYR A 5 0.11 -11.37 -15.97
C TYR A 5 -0.58 -10.91 -14.67
N ARG A 6 -0.83 -9.61 -14.50
CA ARG A 6 -1.54 -9.07 -13.33
C ARG A 6 -3.01 -9.49 -13.25
N LYS A 7 -3.69 -9.69 -14.38
CA LYS A 7 -5.05 -10.27 -14.39
C LYS A 7 -5.05 -11.71 -13.86
N LYS A 8 -3.98 -12.48 -14.09
CA LYS A 8 -3.84 -13.87 -13.64
C LYS A 8 -3.46 -14.00 -12.16
N VAL A 9 -2.45 -13.25 -11.70
CA VAL A 9 -1.83 -13.45 -10.38
C VAL A 9 -2.34 -12.46 -9.32
N GLY A 10 -2.79 -11.28 -9.75
CA GLY A 10 -3.25 -10.20 -8.87
C GLY A 10 -2.74 -8.83 -9.30
N SER A 11 -3.56 -7.81 -9.04
CA SER A 11 -3.31 -6.43 -9.51
C SER A 11 -2.10 -5.76 -8.87
N LYS A 12 -1.64 -6.25 -7.71
CA LYS A 12 -0.58 -5.63 -6.88
C LYS A 12 0.70 -6.46 -6.80
N THR A 13 1.10 -7.10 -7.90
CA THR A 13 2.40 -7.80 -7.93
C THR A 13 3.57 -6.82 -8.03
N GLY A 14 4.53 -6.96 -7.12
CA GLY A 14 5.72 -6.11 -7.02
C GLY A 14 6.66 -6.26 -8.24
N GLY A 15 7.41 -5.19 -8.54
CA GLY A 15 8.22 -5.10 -9.75
C GLY A 15 9.31 -6.16 -9.90
N ILE A 16 9.96 -6.59 -8.81
CA ILE A 16 11.03 -7.61 -8.83
C ILE A 16 10.45 -8.95 -9.27
N LYS A 17 9.36 -9.38 -8.62
CA LYS A 17 8.65 -10.60 -8.97
C LYS A 17 8.14 -10.56 -10.41
N LEU A 18 7.58 -9.41 -10.80
CA LEU A 18 7.04 -9.21 -12.14
C LEU A 18 8.13 -9.29 -13.22
N TYR A 19 9.35 -8.80 -12.95
CA TYR A 19 10.49 -8.95 -13.85
C TYR A 19 10.93 -10.42 -13.98
N SER A 20 11.09 -11.11 -12.85
CA SER A 20 11.49 -12.54 -12.82
C SER A 20 10.50 -13.41 -13.60
N ASP A 21 9.21 -13.22 -13.38
CA ASP A 21 8.18 -14.08 -13.99
C ASP A 21 7.99 -13.78 -15.48
N LEU A 22 8.21 -12.55 -15.92
CA LEU A 22 8.11 -12.17 -17.33
C LEU A 22 9.41 -12.41 -18.10
N GLN A 23 10.54 -12.65 -17.44
CA GLN A 23 11.86 -12.75 -18.09
C GLN A 23 11.86 -13.77 -19.23
N ASN A 24 11.26 -14.94 -19.01
CA ASN A 24 11.17 -15.99 -20.03
C ASN A 24 10.35 -15.52 -21.24
N GLU A 25 9.17 -14.91 -21.01
CA GLU A 25 8.34 -14.35 -22.09
C GLU A 25 9.08 -13.25 -22.86
N MET A 26 9.88 -12.42 -22.17
CA MET A 26 10.66 -11.36 -22.80
C MET A 26 11.76 -11.92 -23.70
N ILE A 27 12.43 -12.99 -23.27
CA ILE A 27 13.43 -13.70 -24.08
C ILE A 27 12.77 -14.29 -25.34
N HIS A 28 11.61 -14.95 -25.20
CA HIS A 28 10.87 -15.50 -26.34
C HIS A 28 10.45 -14.43 -27.36
N GLN A 29 10.21 -13.19 -26.91
CA GLN A 29 9.87 -12.06 -27.78
C GLN A 29 11.11 -11.27 -28.28
N ASN A 30 12.33 -11.76 -28.03
CA ASN A 30 13.59 -11.08 -28.33
C ASN A 30 13.72 -9.68 -27.69
N ILE A 31 13.06 -9.46 -26.55
CA ILE A 31 13.15 -8.20 -25.80
C ILE A 31 14.27 -8.31 -24.77
N ASN A 32 15.44 -7.76 -25.10
CA ASN A 32 16.55 -7.67 -24.16
C ASN A 32 16.39 -6.44 -23.25
N ILE A 33 15.76 -6.62 -22.08
CA ILE A 33 15.63 -5.58 -21.05
C ILE A 33 16.28 -6.03 -19.74
N GLY A 34 17.14 -5.17 -19.19
CA GLY A 34 17.61 -5.30 -17.82
C GLY A 34 16.55 -4.86 -16.81
N ARG A 35 16.70 -5.31 -15.56
CA ARG A 35 15.84 -4.94 -14.42
C ARG A 35 15.62 -3.42 -14.33
N ASP A 36 16.67 -2.62 -14.38
CA ASP A 36 16.56 -1.18 -14.15
C ASP A 36 15.81 -0.46 -15.28
N LYS A 37 16.05 -0.88 -16.52
CA LYS A 37 15.32 -0.39 -17.69
C LYS A 37 13.85 -0.82 -17.64
N PHE A 38 13.56 -2.03 -17.13
CA PHE A 38 12.19 -2.47 -16.86
C PHE A 38 11.48 -1.60 -15.82
N TYR A 39 12.14 -1.21 -14.74
CA TYR A 39 11.58 -0.27 -13.77
C TYR A 39 11.34 1.13 -14.35
N ARG A 40 12.21 1.62 -15.23
CA ARG A 40 12.00 2.88 -15.96
C ARG A 40 10.76 2.78 -16.86
N PHE A 41 10.61 1.68 -17.60
CA PHE A 41 9.42 1.39 -18.39
C PHE A 41 8.15 1.40 -17.53
N LEU A 42 8.12 0.63 -16.42
CA LEU A 42 6.95 0.58 -15.53
C LEU A 42 6.60 1.95 -14.96
N ARG A 43 7.61 2.78 -14.64
CA ARG A 43 7.39 4.15 -14.15
C ARG A 43 6.81 5.06 -15.22
N HIS A 44 7.32 4.99 -16.46
CA HIS A 44 6.87 5.80 -17.58
C HIS A 44 5.38 5.56 -17.88
N TYR A 45 4.91 4.32 -17.76
CA TYR A 45 3.51 3.95 -17.99
C TYR A 45 2.64 3.94 -16.72
N ASN A 46 3.10 4.50 -15.59
CA ASN A 46 2.38 4.51 -14.31
C ASN A 46 1.91 3.11 -13.85
N LEU A 47 2.70 2.08 -14.15
CA LEU A 47 2.41 0.68 -13.80
C LEU A 47 3.01 0.27 -12.44
N LEU A 48 3.78 1.14 -11.79
CA LEU A 48 4.26 0.87 -10.43
C LEU A 48 3.11 0.91 -9.43
N ILE A 49 3.18 0.04 -8.41
CA ILE A 49 2.17 0.02 -7.36
C ILE A 49 2.26 1.34 -6.58
N PRO A 50 1.17 2.12 -6.48
CA PRO A 50 1.19 3.35 -5.71
C PRO A 50 1.37 3.02 -4.22
N LYS A 51 2.20 3.82 -3.54
CA LYS A 51 2.23 3.78 -2.07
C LYS A 51 0.85 4.18 -1.54
N ARG A 52 0.33 3.38 -0.60
CA ARG A 52 -0.88 3.77 0.15
C ARG A 52 -0.54 5.00 0.98
N LYS A 53 -1.45 5.99 0.98
CA LYS A 53 -1.31 7.17 1.84
C LYS A 53 -1.44 6.73 3.29
N ASN A 54 -0.40 6.98 4.08
CA ASN A 54 -0.44 6.83 5.53
C ASN A 54 -1.06 8.12 6.09
N TYR A 55 -2.34 8.08 6.43
CA TYR A 55 -2.98 9.20 7.11
C TYR A 55 -2.43 9.26 8.55
N VAL A 56 -1.85 10.40 8.92
CA VAL A 56 -1.47 10.66 10.30
C VAL A 56 -2.74 11.01 11.06
N THR A 57 -3.20 10.13 11.93
CA THR A 57 -4.32 10.39 12.81
C THR A 57 -3.83 11.28 13.95
N THR A 58 -4.11 12.59 13.90
CA THR A 58 -3.63 13.58 14.88
C THR A 58 -4.41 13.57 16.19
N THR A 59 -5.46 12.76 16.30
CA THR A 59 -6.26 12.61 17.51
C THR A 59 -6.59 11.15 17.76
N ASN A 60 -6.41 10.67 18.99
CA ASN A 60 -6.91 9.36 19.45
C ASN A 60 -8.45 9.39 19.65
N SER A 61 -9.17 9.85 18.62
CA SER A 61 -10.63 9.93 18.59
C SER A 61 -11.28 8.59 18.24
N LYS A 62 -10.52 7.69 17.59
CA LYS A 62 -10.93 6.32 17.26
C LYS A 62 -10.51 5.32 18.35
N HIS A 63 -10.81 5.65 19.60
CA HIS A 63 -10.58 4.76 20.73
C HIS A 63 -11.73 3.76 20.83
N PHE A 64 -11.42 2.45 20.85
CA PHE A 64 -12.45 1.41 20.90
C PHE A 64 -13.19 1.36 22.24
N PHE A 65 -12.56 1.81 23.33
CA PHE A 65 -13.20 1.75 24.64
C PHE A 65 -14.19 2.89 24.85
N ARG A 66 -15.28 2.53 25.53
CA ARG A 66 -16.36 3.43 25.94
C ARG A 66 -15.82 4.50 26.88
N LYS A 67 -16.00 5.77 26.49
CA LYS A 67 -15.70 6.92 27.36
C LYS A 67 -16.88 7.13 28.31
N TYR A 68 -16.62 7.02 29.60
CA TYR A 68 -17.61 7.35 30.63
C TYR A 68 -17.59 8.85 30.90
N ARG A 69 -18.77 9.43 31.17
CA ARG A 69 -18.87 10.84 31.58
C ARG A 69 -18.20 11.00 32.94
N ASN A 70 -17.53 12.14 33.16
CA ASN A 70 -16.97 12.46 34.47
C ASN A 70 -18.14 12.70 35.45
N LEU A 71 -18.36 11.73 36.34
CA LEU A 71 -19.45 11.75 37.31
C LEU A 71 -19.28 12.81 38.39
N VAL A 72 -18.05 13.30 38.60
CA VAL A 72 -17.72 14.25 39.69
C VAL A 72 -17.63 15.68 39.17
N LYS A 73 -17.83 15.92 37.87
CA LYS A 73 -17.60 17.22 37.23
C LYS A 73 -18.33 18.38 37.92
N ASP A 74 -19.55 18.12 38.39
CA ASP A 74 -20.42 19.12 39.02
C ASP A 74 -20.66 18.82 40.51
N HIS A 75 -19.86 17.93 41.11
CA HIS A 75 -19.94 17.62 42.54
C HIS A 75 -18.94 18.45 43.34
N VAL A 76 -19.45 19.21 44.30
CA VAL A 76 -18.64 19.92 45.29
C VAL A 76 -18.36 18.97 46.46
N PRO A 77 -17.09 18.70 46.83
CA PRO A 77 -16.76 17.86 47.97
C PRO A 77 -17.29 18.47 49.27
N THR A 78 -18.00 17.68 50.08
CA THR A 78 -18.62 18.16 51.32
C THR A 78 -17.79 17.87 52.57
N ARG A 79 -16.79 16.99 52.49
CA ARG A 79 -15.88 16.63 53.59
C ARG A 79 -14.50 16.23 53.03
N PRO A 80 -13.39 16.49 53.76
CA PRO A 80 -12.05 16.01 53.41
C PRO A 80 -11.93 14.48 53.52
#